data_AF-A0A1V3C4I8-F1
#
_entry.id   AF-A0A1V3C4I8-F1
#
_cell.length_a   1.000
_cell.length_b   1.000
_cell.length_c   1.000
_cell.angle_alpha   90.00
_cell.angle_beta   90.00
_cell.angle_gamma   90.00
#
_symmetry.space_group_name_H-M   'P 1'
#
loop_
_entity.id
_entity.type
_entity.pdbx_description
1 polymer ?
#
loop_
_entity_poly.entity_id
_entity_poly.type
_entity_poly.pdbx_seq_one_letter_code
_entity_poly.pdbx_strand_id
1 'polypeptide(L)'
;MFNISGGEFVLLLLLALLVFGPEQLPKAAQQVGRVLRQLRTMANSASNDIKEGLGPEFKDFDVQDLNPKRFVQKHFWEDEESEKKPVARLNGKRPPFDDEAT
;
A
#
# COMPACT_ATOMS: atom_id res chain seq x y z
N MET A 1 -11.96 3.36 -5.84
CA MET A 1 -13.19 2.76 -6.41
C MET A 1 -12.96 1.30 -6.78
N PHE A 2 -13.15 0.38 -5.83
CA PHE A 2 -13.25 -1.08 -6.04
C PHE A 2 -14.24 -1.60 -5.00
N ASN A 3 -15.53 -1.57 -5.32
CA ASN A 3 -16.57 -2.15 -4.48
C ASN A 3 -16.76 -3.61 -4.87
N ILE A 4 -15.80 -4.48 -4.55
CA ILE A 4 -15.98 -5.93 -4.69
C ILE A 4 -16.73 -6.44 -3.47
N SER A 5 -17.95 -6.90 -3.72
CA SER A 5 -18.74 -7.67 -2.76
C SER A 5 -18.25 -9.12 -2.67
N GLY A 6 -18.61 -9.82 -1.59
CA GLY A 6 -18.23 -11.22 -1.40
C GLY A 6 -18.66 -12.15 -2.54
N GLY A 7 -19.78 -11.85 -3.21
CA GLY A 7 -20.24 -12.62 -4.38
C GLY A 7 -19.36 -12.41 -5.62
N GLU A 8 -18.97 -11.16 -5.89
CA GLU A 8 -18.07 -10.83 -7.01
C GLU A 8 -16.68 -11.44 -6.83
N PHE A 9 -16.18 -11.50 -5.59
CA PHE A 9 -14.92 -12.17 -5.29
C PHE A 9 -14.97 -13.68 -5.61
N VAL A 10 -16.06 -14.36 -5.27
CA VAL A 10 -16.27 -15.79 -5.60
C VAL A 10 -16.33 -15.97 -7.12
N LEU A 11 -17.01 -15.09 -7.85
CA LEU A 11 -17.07 -15.14 -9.31
C LEU A 11 -15.67 -14.99 -9.94
N LEU A 12 -14.86 -14.05 -9.45
CA LEU A 12 -13.47 -13.87 -9.90
C LEU A 12 -12.61 -15.09 -9.59
N LEU A 13 -12.79 -15.71 -8.43
CA LEU A 13 -12.09 -16.94 -8.06
C LEU A 13 -12.45 -18.08 -9.02
N LEU A 14 -13.74 -18.26 -9.33
CA LEU A 14 -14.18 -19.26 -10.30
C LEU A 14 -13.62 -18.99 -11.69
N LEU A 15 -13.60 -17.73 -12.14
CA LEU A 15 -12.98 -17.32 -13.41
C LEU A 15 -11.49 -17.65 -13.43
N ALA A 16 -10.76 -17.32 -12.36
CA ALA A 16 -9.34 -17.64 -12.24
C ALA A 16 -9.10 -19.15 -12.26
N LEU A 17 -9.93 -19.93 -11.56
CA LEU A 17 -9.88 -21.40 -11.57
C LEU A 17 -10.19 -21.98 -12.96
N LEU A 18 -11.09 -21.38 -13.72
CA LEU A 18 -11.42 -21.82 -15.08
C LEU A 18 -10.29 -21.52 -16.07
N VAL A 19 -9.72 -20.31 -16.01
CA VAL A 19 -8.67 -19.85 -16.95
C VAL A 19 -7.33 -20.53 -16.67
N PHE A 20 -6.92 -20.58 -15.40
CA PHE A 20 -5.61 -21.10 -15.01
C PHE A 20 -5.65 -22.55 -14.52
N GLY A 21 -6.78 -23.01 -14.00
CA GLY A 21 -6.95 -24.33 -13.40
C GLY A 21 -6.77 -24.33 -11.86
N PRO A 22 -7.51 -25.19 -11.13
CA PRO A 22 -7.43 -25.30 -9.67
C PRO A 22 -6.06 -25.77 -9.16
N GLU A 23 -5.33 -26.50 -9.99
CA GLU A 23 -4.02 -27.04 -9.67
C GLU A 23 -2.89 -26.00 -9.81
N GLN A 24 -3.06 -24.99 -10.67
CA GLN A 24 -1.98 -24.06 -11.02
C GLN A 24 -1.95 -22.85 -10.08
N LEU A 25 -3.12 -22.36 -9.64
CA LEU A 25 -3.22 -21.25 -8.69
C LEU A 25 -2.42 -21.48 -7.38
N PRO A 26 -2.58 -22.59 -6.65
CA PRO A 26 -1.82 -22.83 -5.42
C PRO A 26 -0.32 -22.99 -5.71
N LYS A 27 0.05 -23.62 -6.82
CA LYS A 27 1.47 -23.77 -7.22
C LYS A 27 2.12 -22.41 -7.50
N ALA A 28 1.43 -21.52 -8.22
CA ALA A 28 1.89 -20.17 -8.50
C ALA A 28 2.02 -19.34 -7.20
N ALA A 29 1.00 -19.38 -6.34
CA ALA A 29 1.03 -18.69 -5.04
C ALA A 29 2.21 -19.17 -4.17
N GLN A 30 2.49 -20.47 -4.15
CA GLN A 30 3.63 -21.04 -3.44
C GLN A 30 4.98 -20.59 -4.02
N GLN A 31 5.09 -20.46 -5.34
CA GLN A 31 6.30 -19.95 -6.00
C GLN A 31 6.54 -18.48 -5.63
N VAL A 32 5.52 -17.64 -5.77
CA VAL A 32 5.59 -16.22 -5.39
C VAL A 32 5.91 -16.08 -3.90
N GLY A 33 5.25 -16.86 -3.04
CA GLY A 33 5.50 -16.85 -1.60
C GLY A 33 6.95 -17.20 -1.24
N ARG A 34 7.55 -18.19 -1.92
CA ARG A 34 8.96 -18.53 -1.74
C ARG A 34 9.89 -17.39 -2.16
N VAL A 35 9.65 -16.79 -3.32
CA VAL A 35 10.42 -15.64 -3.81
C VAL A 35 10.31 -14.46 -2.85
N LEU A 36 9.11 -14.11 -2.41
CA LEU A 36 8.88 -13.03 -1.44
C LEU A 36 9.59 -13.29 -0.12
N ARG A 37 9.58 -14.53 0.37
CA ARG A 37 10.29 -14.89 1.60
C ARG A 37 11.80 -14.76 1.44
N GLN A 38 12.34 -15.20 0.31
CA GLN A 38 13.77 -15.07 0.01
C GLN A 38 14.18 -13.60 -0.10
N LEU A 39 13.41 -12.78 -0.82
CA LEU A 39 13.61 -11.34 -0.91
C LEU A 39 13.61 -10.68 0.48
N ARG A 40 12.64 -11.04 1.34
CA ARG A 40 12.58 -10.54 2.71
C ARG A 40 13.83 -10.92 3.52
N THR A 41 14.28 -12.17 3.40
CA THR A 41 15.51 -12.62 4.09
C THR A 41 16.73 -11.85 3.58
N MET A 42 16.88 -11.69 2.27
CA MET A 42 17.99 -10.94 1.66
C MET A 42 17.98 -9.47 2.10
N ALA A 43 16.82 -8.82 2.09
CA ALA A 43 16.66 -7.45 2.55
C ALA A 43 17.02 -7.29 4.04
N ASN A 44 16.61 -8.23 4.88
CA ASN A 44 16.97 -8.24 6.30
C ASN A 44 18.48 -8.43 6.50
N SER A 45 19.11 -9.37 5.78
CA SER A 45 20.55 -9.59 5.86
C SER A 45 21.34 -8.36 5.43
N ALA A 46 21.03 -7.79 4.27
CA ALA A 46 21.69 -6.57 3.80
C ALA A 46 21.49 -5.38 4.77
N SER A 47 20.30 -5.26 5.37
CA SER A 47 20.05 -4.25 6.40
C SER A 47 20.91 -4.45 7.65
N ASN A 48 21.17 -5.70 8.04
CA ASN A 48 22.03 -6.01 9.18
C ASN A 48 23.50 -5.73 8.85
N ASP A 49 23.96 -6.13 7.67
CA ASP A 49 25.35 -5.90 7.22
C ASP A 49 25.67 -4.40 7.15
N ILE A 50 24.73 -3.58 6.68
CA ILE A 50 24.86 -2.11 6.66
C ILE A 50 24.92 -1.53 8.08
N LYS A 51 24.09 -2.03 9.00
CA LYS A 51 24.09 -1.59 10.41
C LYS A 51 25.39 -1.95 11.14
N GLU A 52 25.96 -3.12 10.84
CA GLU A 52 27.21 -3.58 11.43
C GLU A 52 28.43 -2.86 10.83
N GLY A 53 28.42 -2.59 9.51
CA GLY A 53 29.56 -2.01 8.79
C GLY A 53 29.70 -0.49 8.90
N LEU A 54 28.61 0.27 9.10
CA LEU A 54 28.65 1.73 9.11
C LEU A 54 28.75 2.36 10.51
N GLY A 55 28.74 1.57 11.57
CA GLY A 55 28.86 2.07 12.94
C GLY A 55 27.64 2.86 13.45
N PRO A 56 27.67 3.32 14.71
CA PRO A 56 26.51 3.89 15.41
C PRO A 56 25.91 5.16 14.79
N GLU A 57 26.57 5.81 13.83
CA GLU A 57 26.06 7.03 13.17
C GLU A 57 24.89 6.77 12.19
N PHE A 58 24.65 5.52 11.77
CA PHE A 58 23.49 5.13 10.96
C PHE A 58 22.41 4.39 11.77
N LYS A 59 22.62 4.27 13.08
CA LYS A 59 21.67 3.63 14.00
C LYS A 59 20.36 4.41 14.12
N ASP A 60 20.41 5.70 13.79
CA ASP A 60 19.27 6.63 13.77
C ASP A 60 18.54 6.69 12.42
N PHE A 61 19.01 5.99 11.38
CA PHE A 61 18.23 5.80 10.16
C PHE A 61 17.18 4.72 10.43
N ASP A 62 15.99 5.17 10.84
CA ASP A 62 14.92 4.31 11.32
C ASP A 62 14.36 3.43 10.18
N VAL A 63 14.91 2.23 10.07
CA VAL A 63 14.50 1.16 9.15
C VAL A 63 13.00 0.83 9.29
N GLN A 64 12.33 1.30 10.35
CA GLN A 64 10.89 1.14 10.56
C GLN A 64 10.02 2.00 9.66
N ASP A 65 10.53 3.08 9.06
CA ASP A 65 9.76 3.86 8.07
C ASP A 65 9.73 3.20 6.68
N LEU A 66 10.63 2.24 6.45
CA LEU A 66 10.64 1.35 5.27
C LEU A 66 9.74 0.12 5.43
N ASN A 67 8.97 0.02 6.52
CA ASN A 67 8.01 -1.07 6.66
C ASN A 67 6.95 -0.92 5.56
N PRO A 68 6.88 -1.83 4.57
CA PRO A 68 6.05 -1.65 3.38
C PRO A 68 4.56 -1.52 3.74
N LYS A 69 4.13 -2.09 4.88
CA LYS A 69 2.77 -1.93 5.37
C LYS A 69 2.49 -0.49 5.81
N ARG A 70 3.42 0.18 6.47
CA ARG A 70 3.29 1.59 6.90
C ARG A 70 3.50 2.55 5.73
N PHE A 71 4.40 2.23 4.81
CA PHE A 71 4.64 3.00 3.58
C PHE A 71 3.41 3.00 2.65
N VAL A 72 2.85 1.82 2.36
CA VAL A 72 1.60 1.70 1.60
C VAL A 72 0.45 2.34 2.36
N GLN A 73 0.39 2.18 3.69
CA GLN A 73 -0.65 2.84 4.49
C GLN A 73 -0.55 4.37 4.44
N LYS A 74 0.64 4.96 4.47
CA LYS A 74 0.81 6.41 4.35
C LYS A 74 0.39 6.88 2.95
N HIS A 75 0.94 6.28 1.88
CA HIS A 75 0.66 6.72 0.53
C HIS A 75 -0.77 6.45 0.04
N PHE A 76 -1.35 5.30 0.39
CA PHE A 76 -2.70 4.95 -0.06
C PHE A 76 -3.79 5.75 0.66
N TRP A 77 -3.57 6.15 1.93
CA TRP A 77 -4.51 7.02 2.66
C TRP A 77 -4.30 8.51 2.35
N GLU A 78 -3.08 8.96 2.05
CA GLU A 78 -2.80 10.34 1.61
C GLU A 78 -3.44 10.65 0.24
N ASP A 79 -3.47 9.66 -0.67
CA ASP A 79 -4.16 9.79 -1.97
C ASP A 79 -5.68 9.94 -1.82
N GLU A 80 -6.31 9.30 -0.81
CA GLU A 80 -7.75 9.44 -0.54
C GLU A 80 -8.11 10.74 0.20
N GLU A 81 -7.22 11.28 1.04
CA GLU A 81 -7.46 12.55 1.75
C GLU A 81 -7.28 13.80 0.87
N SER A 82 -6.48 13.70 -0.19
CA SER A 82 -6.24 14.78 -1.17
C SER A 82 -7.50 15.23 -1.94
N GLU A 83 -8.47 14.34 -2.16
CA GLU A 83 -9.73 14.66 -2.89
C GLU A 83 -10.80 15.34 -2.04
N LYS A 84 -10.61 15.49 -0.72
CA LYS A 84 -11.55 16.20 0.15
C LYS A 84 -10.90 17.41 0.79
N LYS A 85 -10.41 18.37 -0.02
CA LYS A 85 -10.20 19.73 0.49
C LYS A 85 -11.54 20.25 1.03
N PRO A 86 -11.72 20.40 2.35
CA PRO A 86 -12.86 21.13 2.84
C PRO A 86 -12.60 22.58 2.43
N VAL A 87 -13.51 23.16 1.65
CA VAL A 87 -13.55 24.61 1.41
C VAL A 87 -13.22 25.34 2.71
N ALA A 88 -12.12 26.11 2.70
CA ALA A 88 -11.56 26.74 3.88
C ALA A 88 -12.65 27.55 4.58
N ARG A 89 -13.17 27.00 5.70
CA ARG A 89 -14.13 27.71 6.52
C ARG A 89 -13.36 28.71 7.37
N LEU A 90 -13.24 29.93 6.88
CA LEU A 90 -12.87 31.05 7.73
C LEU A 90 -13.98 31.22 8.78
N ASN A 91 -13.68 30.84 10.02
CA ASN A 91 -14.56 31.06 11.17
C ASN A 91 -15.97 30.44 11.03
N GLY A 92 -16.08 29.26 10.43
CA GLY A 92 -17.33 28.49 10.33
C GLY A 92 -18.37 29.04 9.34
N LYS A 93 -18.09 30.17 8.67
CA LYS A 93 -18.97 30.77 7.66
C LYS A 93 -18.52 30.34 6.27
N ARG A 94 -19.48 29.98 5.41
CA ARG A 94 -19.21 29.82 3.98
C ARG A 94 -18.95 31.22 3.42
N PRO A 95 -17.84 31.46 2.68
CA PRO A 95 -17.68 32.71 1.98
C PRO A 95 -18.88 32.90 1.05
N PRO A 96 -19.46 34.11 0.99
CA PRO A 96 -20.56 34.39 0.08
C PRO A 96 -20.10 34.10 -1.34
N PHE A 97 -20.91 33.38 -2.11
CA PHE A 97 -20.71 33.27 -3.54
C PHE A 97 -21.10 34.62 -4.14
N ASP A 98 -20.13 35.26 -4.81
CA ASP A 98 -20.33 36.46 -5.60
C ASP A 98 -20.80 36.04 -7.00
N ASP A 99 -22.07 36.31 -7.27
CA ASP A 99 -22.74 36.03 -8.55
C ASP A 99 -22.41 37.05 -9.64
N GLU A 100 -21.64 38.10 -9.33
CA GLU A 100 -21.20 39.13 -10.28
C GLU A 100 -19.83 38.83 -10.94
N ALA A 101 -19.17 37.73 -10.56
CA ALA A 101 -17.92 37.31 -11.21
C ALA A 101 -18.18 36.58 -12.56
N THR A 102 -18.28 37.36 -13.64
CA THR A 102 -18.20 36.89 -15.04
C THR A 102 -16.97 37.47 -15.73
#